data_AF-A0AAJ1P899-F1
#
_entry.id   AF-A0AAJ1P899-F1
#
_cell.length_a   1.000
_cell.length_b   1.000
_cell.length_c   1.000
_cell.angle_alpha   90.00
_cell.angle_beta   90.00
_cell.angle_gamma   90.00
#
_symmetry.space_group_name_H-M   'P 1'
#
loop_
_entity.id
_entity.type
_entity.pdbx_description
1 polymer ?
#
loop_
_entity_poly.entity_id
_entity_poly.type
_entity_poly.pdbx_seq_one_letter_code
_entity_poly.pdbx_strand_id
1 'polypeptide(L)'
;MAAFLWPNIRCTALTLAPEQMNRLYECGSYAKANDSTPDSSHLEKRPMRLPPIAIAEMRADKIRVNREHGGDPRRAHGMFLRAKLSAAFRLLEDPLSFEIMQEDWELAGMMMRYSRRCYEENLQEYRNENLKRRADYKEEDELVREQVDMRSQLATEERIMEVLSNSPKPSVSKGELTRSLSKRQKASLDAALENLMASGKIKHRKGMKGGHWYSLA
;
A
#
# COMPACT_ATOMS: atom_id res chain seq x y z
N MET A 1 16.57 18.42 -19.08
CA MET A 1 15.30 18.88 -19.69
C MET A 1 15.08 18.07 -20.96
N ALA A 2 14.12 17.15 -20.95
CA ALA A 2 13.84 16.31 -22.12
C ALA A 2 12.75 16.96 -22.98
N ALA A 3 13.13 17.44 -24.16
CA ALA A 3 12.19 17.90 -25.17
C ALA A 3 11.62 16.68 -25.91
N PHE A 4 10.39 16.29 -25.59
CA PHE A 4 9.67 15.27 -26.33
C PHE A 4 9.14 15.87 -27.63
N LEU A 5 9.85 15.63 -28.73
CA LEU A 5 9.37 15.96 -30.07
C LEU A 5 8.18 15.05 -30.41
N TRP A 6 6.99 15.65 -30.36
CA TRP A 6 5.68 15.11 -30.70
C TRP A 6 5.16 15.61 -32.09
N PRO A 7 5.86 15.50 -33.26
CA PRO A 7 5.24 15.95 -34.52
C PRO A 7 4.53 14.83 -35.29
N ASN A 8 4.79 13.55 -35.02
CA ASN A 8 4.26 12.47 -35.87
C ASN A 8 3.97 11.21 -35.04
N ILE A 9 2.80 11.16 -34.39
CA ILE A 9 2.27 9.87 -33.94
C ILE A 9 1.77 9.14 -35.20
N ARG A 10 2.72 8.51 -35.91
CA ARG A 10 2.40 7.54 -36.95
C ARG A 10 2.21 6.22 -36.24
N CYS A 11 0.97 5.78 -36.13
CA CYS A 11 0.73 4.38 -35.80
C CYS A 11 1.04 3.58 -37.07
N THR A 12 2.09 2.76 -37.06
CA THR A 12 2.43 1.90 -38.20
C THR A 12 2.04 0.48 -37.87
N ALA A 13 1.27 -0.14 -38.75
CA ALA A 13 0.91 -1.54 -38.67
C ALA A 13 1.82 -2.38 -39.59
N LEU A 14 2.01 -3.63 -39.20
CA LEU A 14 2.59 -4.69 -40.02
C LEU A 14 1.52 -5.76 -40.18
N THR A 15 1.11 -6.00 -41.41
CA THR A 15 0.17 -7.05 -41.76
C THR A 15 1.01 -8.21 -42.27
N LEU A 16 1.21 -9.23 -41.44
CA LEU A 16 2.20 -10.29 -41.68
C LEU A 16 1.53 -11.64 -41.83
N ALA A 17 2.00 -12.44 -42.78
CA ALA A 17 1.72 -13.88 -42.78
C ALA A 17 2.34 -14.54 -41.51
N PRO A 18 1.80 -15.66 -41.03
CA PRO A 18 2.30 -16.33 -39.82
C PRO A 18 3.82 -16.59 -39.82
N GLU A 19 4.39 -16.94 -40.96
CA GLU A 19 5.83 -17.20 -41.13
C GLU A 19 6.67 -15.93 -40.97
N GLN A 20 6.15 -14.79 -41.44
CA GLN A 20 6.78 -13.48 -41.28
C GLN A 20 6.67 -12.97 -39.84
N MET A 21 5.58 -13.31 -39.16
CA MET A 21 5.39 -12.97 -37.74
C MET A 21 6.32 -13.78 -36.83
N ASN A 22 6.48 -15.08 -37.08
CA ASN A 22 7.45 -15.92 -36.37
C ASN A 22 8.88 -15.39 -36.54
N ARG A 23 9.26 -15.03 -37.77
CA ARG A 23 10.57 -14.42 -38.04
C ARG A 23 10.78 -13.12 -37.26
N LEU A 24 9.76 -12.26 -37.16
CA LEU A 24 9.85 -11.02 -36.40
C LEU A 24 10.12 -11.30 -34.91
N TYR A 25 9.46 -12.33 -34.34
CA TYR A 25 9.68 -12.76 -32.97
C TYR A 25 11.08 -13.34 -32.75
N GLU A 26 11.55 -14.19 -33.66
CA GLU A 26 12.89 -14.78 -33.61
C GLU A 26 14.01 -13.74 -33.71
N CYS A 27 13.85 -12.76 -34.62
CA CYS A 27 14.84 -11.70 -34.83
C CYS A 27 14.82 -10.63 -33.73
N GLY A 28 13.75 -10.56 -32.93
CA GLY A 28 13.55 -9.61 -31.83
C GLY A 28 13.43 -8.14 -32.26
N SER A 29 13.50 -7.84 -33.56
CA SER A 29 13.27 -6.49 -34.10
C SER A 29 12.99 -6.51 -35.59
N TYR A 30 12.21 -5.53 -36.06
CA TYR A 30 11.90 -5.35 -37.47
C TYR A 30 13.14 -5.10 -38.34
N ALA A 31 14.10 -4.29 -37.85
CA ALA A 31 15.32 -3.99 -38.60
C ALA A 31 16.11 -5.29 -38.89
N LYS A 32 16.34 -6.09 -37.85
CA LYS A 32 17.01 -7.39 -37.98
C LYS A 32 16.24 -8.38 -38.86
N ALA A 33 14.91 -8.36 -38.80
CA ALA A 33 14.08 -9.22 -39.64
C ALA A 33 14.20 -8.87 -41.13
N ASN A 34 14.38 -7.60 -41.48
CA ASN A 34 14.62 -7.18 -42.87
C ASN A 34 16.08 -7.41 -43.28
N ASP A 35 17.06 -7.08 -42.43
CA ASP A 35 18.50 -7.26 -42.70
C ASP A 35 18.86 -8.74 -42.98
N SER A 36 18.09 -9.68 -42.44
CA SER A 36 18.28 -11.13 -42.62
C SER A 36 17.59 -11.69 -43.87
N THR A 37 17.00 -10.82 -44.73
CA THR A 37 16.20 -11.27 -45.88
C THR A 37 16.49 -10.44 -47.14
N PRO A 38 16.31 -11.03 -48.34
CA PRO A 38 16.39 -10.28 -49.59
C PRO A 38 15.36 -9.14 -49.62
N ASP A 39 15.68 -8.04 -50.30
CA ASP A 39 14.83 -6.83 -50.38
C ASP A 39 13.39 -7.12 -50.83
N SER A 40 13.19 -8.11 -51.71
CA SER A 40 11.87 -8.56 -52.18
C SER A 40 11.00 -9.23 -51.11
N SER A 41 11.55 -9.50 -49.93
CA SER A 41 10.89 -10.16 -48.80
C SER A 41 10.88 -9.31 -47.53
N HIS A 42 11.27 -8.04 -47.65
CA HIS A 42 11.21 -7.10 -46.53
C HIS A 42 9.78 -6.91 -46.07
N LEU A 43 9.62 -6.86 -44.75
CA LEU A 43 8.34 -6.55 -44.12
C LEU A 43 8.00 -5.09 -44.47
N GLU A 44 6.80 -4.80 -44.97
CA GLU A 44 6.39 -3.42 -45.26
C GLU A 44 5.67 -2.77 -44.09
N LYS A 45 6.14 -1.60 -43.65
CA LYS A 45 5.42 -0.76 -42.67
C LYS A 45 4.35 0.06 -43.37
N ARG A 46 3.09 -0.17 -43.00
CA ARG A 46 1.96 0.64 -43.49
C ARG A 46 1.52 1.61 -42.40
N PRO A 47 1.50 2.93 -42.68
CA PRO A 47 0.99 3.90 -41.71
C PRO A 47 -0.54 3.76 -41.62
N MET A 48 -1.04 3.55 -40.41
CA MET A 48 -2.45 3.63 -40.07
C MET A 48 -2.86 5.09 -39.93
N ARG A 49 -3.92 5.49 -40.63
CA ARG A 49 -4.52 6.82 -40.53
C ARG A 49 -5.42 6.88 -39.31
N LEU A 50 -5.26 7.94 -38.51
CA LEU A 50 -6.12 8.20 -37.35
C LEU A 50 -7.38 8.97 -37.78
N PRO A 51 -8.52 8.75 -37.11
CA PRO A 51 -9.73 9.52 -37.38
C PRO A 51 -9.56 10.97 -36.91
N PRO A 52 -10.28 11.95 -37.50
CA PRO A 52 -10.15 13.36 -37.14
C PRO A 52 -10.34 13.65 -35.64
N ILE A 53 -11.27 12.94 -34.98
CA ILE A 53 -11.52 13.06 -33.53
C ILE A 53 -10.28 12.69 -32.70
N ALA A 54 -9.56 11.63 -33.07
CA ALA A 54 -8.35 11.23 -32.37
C ALA A 54 -7.27 12.30 -32.47
N ILE A 55 -7.11 12.90 -33.66
CA ILE A 55 -6.15 13.99 -33.89
C ILE A 55 -6.52 15.21 -33.03
N ALA A 56 -7.81 15.56 -32.98
CA ALA A 56 -8.29 16.68 -32.17
C ALA A 56 -8.04 16.45 -30.68
N GLU A 57 -8.38 15.27 -30.15
CA GLU A 57 -8.16 14.90 -28.75
C GLU A 57 -6.67 14.87 -28.39
N MET A 58 -5.82 14.29 -29.25
CA MET A 58 -4.37 14.26 -29.06
C MET A 58 -3.77 15.67 -28.99
N ARG A 59 -4.24 16.59 -29.85
CA ARG A 59 -3.81 18.00 -29.81
C ARG A 59 -4.28 18.68 -28.53
N ALA A 60 -5.52 18.47 -28.13
CA ALA A 60 -6.06 19.03 -26.89
C ALA A 60 -5.28 18.54 -25.66
N ASP A 61 -4.98 17.24 -25.58
CA ASP A 61 -4.17 16.66 -24.49
C ASP A 61 -2.75 17.21 -24.47
N LYS A 62 -2.12 17.39 -25.64
CA LYS A 62 -0.80 18.05 -25.74
C LYS A 62 -0.81 19.44 -25.13
N ILE A 63 -1.81 20.25 -25.48
CA ILE A 63 -1.96 21.63 -24.98
C ILE A 63 -2.16 21.59 -23.46
N ARG A 64 -3.02 20.69 -22.97
CA ARG A 64 -3.30 20.51 -21.55
C ARG A 64 -2.03 20.16 -20.76
N VAL A 65 -1.30 19.12 -21.17
CA VAL A 65 -0.07 18.66 -20.50
C VAL A 65 1.01 19.75 -20.47
N ASN A 66 1.16 20.50 -21.56
CA ASN A 66 2.13 21.59 -21.62
C ASN A 66 1.76 22.77 -20.69
N ARG A 67 0.47 23.08 -20.54
CA ARG A 67 -0.01 24.11 -19.59
C ARG A 67 0.19 23.70 -18.14
N GLU A 68 0.00 22.42 -17.84
CA GLU A 68 0.16 21.84 -16.49
C GLU A 68 1.63 21.69 -16.05
N HIS A 69 2.62 22.14 -16.85
CA HIS A 69 4.07 22.01 -16.56
C HIS A 69 4.52 20.57 -16.33
N GLY A 70 3.95 19.63 -17.07
CA GLY A 70 4.20 18.20 -16.91
C GLY A 70 3.10 17.55 -16.08
N GLY A 71 2.12 16.98 -16.79
CA GLY A 71 1.09 16.15 -16.16
C GLY A 71 1.68 14.88 -15.53
N ASP A 72 0.82 14.12 -14.85
CA ASP A 72 1.18 12.82 -14.25
C ASP A 72 2.00 11.95 -15.23
N PRO A 73 3.26 11.59 -14.90
CA PRO A 73 4.11 10.77 -15.77
C PRO A 73 3.47 9.45 -16.18
N ARG A 74 2.59 8.88 -15.33
CA ARG A 74 1.85 7.65 -15.64
C ARG A 74 0.84 7.84 -16.78
N ARG A 75 0.49 9.08 -17.09
CA ARG A 75 -0.46 9.47 -18.15
C ARG A 75 0.24 9.94 -19.42
N ALA A 76 1.56 10.15 -19.40
CA ALA A 76 2.33 10.69 -20.53
C ALA A 76 2.20 9.85 -21.82
N HIS A 77 1.96 8.55 -21.69
CA HIS A 77 1.79 7.62 -22.82
C HIS A 77 0.34 7.25 -23.12
N GLY A 78 -0.64 7.84 -22.43
CA GLY A 78 -2.05 7.46 -22.55
C GLY A 78 -2.58 7.58 -23.98
N MET A 79 -2.33 8.73 -24.64
CA MET A 79 -2.79 8.94 -26.02
C MET A 79 -2.10 8.01 -27.03
N PHE A 80 -0.83 7.68 -26.80
CA PHE A 80 -0.10 6.74 -27.64
C PHE A 80 -0.61 5.30 -27.47
N LEU A 81 -0.90 4.90 -26.23
CA LEU A 81 -1.49 3.60 -25.95
C LEU A 81 -2.89 3.47 -26.57
N ARG A 82 -3.72 4.52 -26.47
CA ARG A 82 -5.04 4.54 -27.10
C ARG A 82 -4.94 4.34 -28.61
N ALA A 83 -4.02 5.04 -29.28
CA ALA A 83 -3.80 4.89 -30.72
C ALA A 83 -3.39 3.46 -31.11
N LYS A 84 -2.53 2.81 -30.31
CA LYS A 84 -2.16 1.40 -30.53
C LYS A 84 -3.33 0.44 -30.37
N LEU A 85 -4.15 0.64 -29.34
CA LEU A 85 -5.34 -0.18 -29.09
C LEU A 85 -6.35 -0.02 -30.22
N SER A 86 -6.60 1.21 -30.69
CA SER A 86 -7.48 1.45 -31.83
C SER A 86 -6.96 0.80 -33.11
N ALA A 87 -5.65 0.89 -33.37
CA ALA A 87 -5.06 0.17 -34.49
C ALA A 87 -5.20 -1.35 -34.36
N ALA A 88 -5.03 -1.90 -33.15
CA ALA A 88 -5.21 -3.32 -32.91
C ALA A 88 -6.65 -3.76 -33.15
N PHE A 89 -7.65 -3.02 -32.67
CA PHE A 89 -9.06 -3.32 -32.94
C PHE A 89 -9.37 -3.31 -34.43
N ARG A 90 -8.91 -2.29 -35.15
CA ARG A 90 -9.11 -2.22 -36.60
C ARG A 90 -8.51 -3.42 -37.33
N LEU A 91 -7.29 -3.82 -36.98
CA LEU A 91 -6.60 -4.93 -37.62
C LEU A 91 -7.18 -6.30 -37.25
N LEU A 92 -7.82 -6.42 -36.08
CA LEU A 92 -8.55 -7.64 -35.70
C LEU A 92 -9.83 -7.81 -36.52
N GLU A 93 -10.51 -6.71 -36.84
CA GLU A 93 -11.70 -6.72 -37.68
C GLU A 93 -11.35 -6.86 -39.17
N ASP A 94 -10.35 -6.11 -39.63
CA ASP A 94 -9.90 -6.07 -41.02
C ASP A 94 -8.37 -5.96 -41.07
N PRO A 95 -7.67 -7.08 -41.25
CA PRO A 95 -6.21 -7.12 -41.30
C PRO A 95 -5.60 -6.31 -42.44
N LEU A 96 -6.36 -5.93 -43.48
CA LEU A 96 -5.82 -5.15 -44.61
C LEU A 96 -6.10 -3.65 -44.49
N SER A 97 -6.85 -3.23 -43.46
CA SER A 97 -7.15 -1.83 -43.25
C SER A 97 -5.91 -1.01 -42.94
N PHE A 98 -5.92 0.22 -43.44
CA PHE A 98 -4.96 1.27 -43.11
C PHE A 98 -5.66 2.50 -42.50
N GLU A 99 -6.95 2.42 -42.21
CA GLU A 99 -7.74 3.52 -41.65
C GLU A 99 -8.38 3.08 -40.34
N ILE A 100 -8.02 3.76 -39.25
CA ILE A 100 -8.61 3.57 -37.93
C ILE A 100 -9.92 4.35 -37.92
N MET A 101 -11.01 3.68 -37.55
CA MET A 101 -12.33 4.29 -37.50
C MET A 101 -12.54 5.02 -36.17
N GLN A 102 -13.58 5.85 -36.11
CA GLN A 102 -13.94 6.55 -34.88
C GLN A 102 -14.35 5.57 -33.78
N GLU A 103 -15.04 4.50 -34.15
CA GLU A 103 -15.52 3.44 -33.27
C GLU A 103 -14.34 2.72 -32.58
N ASP A 104 -13.25 2.45 -33.32
CA ASP A 104 -12.01 1.87 -32.77
C ASP A 104 -11.37 2.80 -31.73
N TRP A 105 -11.44 4.11 -31.97
CA TRP A 105 -10.95 5.14 -31.06
C TRP A 105 -11.78 5.24 -29.79
N GLU A 106 -13.09 5.18 -29.92
CA GLU A 106 -14.05 5.19 -28.81
C GLU A 106 -13.92 3.94 -27.94
N LEU A 107 -13.85 2.76 -28.56
CA LEU A 107 -13.69 1.47 -27.88
C LEU A 107 -12.37 1.41 -27.10
N ALA A 108 -11.26 1.86 -27.71
CA ALA A 108 -9.98 1.98 -27.01
C ALA A 108 -10.09 2.92 -25.80
N GLY A 109 -10.81 4.03 -25.96
CA GLY A 109 -11.09 4.95 -24.85
C GLY A 109 -11.88 4.30 -23.73
N MET A 110 -12.91 3.51 -24.05
CA MET A 110 -13.71 2.76 -23.07
C MET A 110 -12.85 1.74 -22.31
N MET A 111 -12.08 0.92 -23.03
CA MET A 111 -11.21 -0.09 -22.42
C MET A 111 -10.19 0.55 -21.47
N MET A 112 -9.57 1.67 -21.87
CA MET A 112 -8.62 2.38 -21.02
C MET A 112 -9.28 2.98 -19.77
N ARG A 113 -10.50 3.50 -19.87
CA ARG A 113 -11.25 4.00 -18.69
C ARG A 113 -11.58 2.87 -17.73
N TYR A 114 -12.02 1.72 -18.25
CA TYR A 114 -12.32 0.55 -17.43
C TYR A 114 -11.06 0.01 -16.73
N SER A 115 -9.95 -0.14 -17.46
CA SER A 115 -8.66 -0.56 -16.91
C SER A 115 -8.18 0.37 -15.80
N ARG A 116 -8.33 1.69 -15.98
CA ARG A 116 -7.98 2.67 -14.96
C ARG A 116 -8.84 2.53 -13.71
N ARG A 117 -10.15 2.40 -13.87
CA ARG A 117 -11.08 2.23 -12.75
C ARG A 117 -10.71 1.00 -11.92
N CYS A 118 -10.45 -0.13 -12.58
CA CYS A 118 -10.02 -1.36 -11.91
C CYS A 118 -8.70 -1.17 -11.15
N TYR A 119 -7.72 -0.48 -11.74
CA TYR A 119 -6.46 -0.15 -11.06
C TYR A 119 -6.68 0.70 -9.81
N GLU A 120 -7.53 1.72 -9.89
CA GLU A 120 -7.83 2.63 -8.76
C GLU A 120 -8.56 1.89 -7.63
N GLU A 121 -9.52 1.03 -7.97
CA GLU A 121 -10.24 0.16 -7.01
C GLU A 121 -9.26 -0.78 -6.29
N ASN A 122 -8.41 -1.49 -7.03
CA ASN A 122 -7.39 -2.38 -6.45
C ASN A 122 -6.38 -1.64 -5.57
N LEU A 123 -5.97 -0.43 -5.98
CA LEU A 123 -5.05 0.38 -5.19
C LEU A 123 -5.69 0.84 -3.87
N GLN A 124 -6.99 1.15 -3.89
CA GLN A 124 -7.73 1.53 -2.69
C GLN A 124 -7.89 0.33 -1.76
N GLU A 125 -8.23 -0.84 -2.28
CA GLU A 125 -8.33 -2.08 -1.51
C GLU A 125 -7.00 -2.43 -0.83
N TYR A 126 -5.90 -2.39 -1.59
CA TYR A 126 -4.56 -2.60 -1.04
C TYR A 126 -4.20 -1.63 0.10
N ARG A 127 -4.59 -0.35 -0.02
CA ARG A 127 -4.41 0.65 1.04
C ARG A 127 -5.24 0.31 2.28
N ASN A 128 -6.49 -0.08 2.09
CA ASN A 128 -7.40 -0.44 3.17
C ASN A 128 -6.90 -1.68 3.92
N GLU A 129 -6.45 -2.71 3.21
CA GLU A 129 -5.87 -3.91 3.82
C GLU A 129 -4.62 -3.60 4.64
N ASN A 130 -3.73 -2.75 4.11
CA ASN A 130 -2.54 -2.33 4.85
C ASN A 130 -2.89 -1.53 6.12
N LEU A 131 -3.95 -0.72 6.08
CA LEU A 131 -4.44 -0.02 7.25
C LEU A 131 -5.01 -0.99 8.30
N LYS A 132 -5.81 -1.97 7.87
CA LYS A 132 -6.35 -3.02 8.76
C LYS A 132 -5.23 -3.80 9.43
N ARG A 133 -4.27 -4.33 8.65
CA ARG A 133 -3.09 -5.03 9.19
C ARG A 133 -2.33 -4.20 10.23
N ARG A 134 -2.16 -2.90 9.99
CA ARG A 134 -1.51 -1.99 10.96
C ARG A 134 -2.34 -1.76 12.22
N ALA A 135 -3.66 -1.80 12.13
CA ALA A 135 -4.54 -1.71 13.29
C ALA A 135 -4.44 -2.99 14.13
N ASP A 136 -4.51 -4.16 13.48
CA ASP A 136 -4.40 -5.47 14.14
C ASP A 136 -3.09 -5.59 14.93
N TYR A 137 -1.95 -5.21 14.32
CA TYR A 137 -0.66 -5.21 15.03
C TYR A 137 -0.61 -4.27 16.24
N LYS A 138 -1.30 -3.13 16.18
CA LYS A 138 -1.36 -2.20 17.32
C LYS A 138 -2.22 -2.75 18.44
N GLU A 139 -3.34 -3.38 18.12
CA GLU A 139 -4.20 -4.02 19.10
C GLU A 139 -3.46 -5.17 19.81
N GLU A 140 -2.75 -6.01 19.06
CA GLU A 140 -1.89 -7.05 19.64
C GLU A 140 -0.82 -6.46 20.58
N ASP A 141 -0.13 -5.39 20.16
CA ASP A 141 0.87 -4.71 20.99
C ASP A 141 0.26 -4.11 22.28
N GLU A 142 -0.95 -3.57 22.22
CA GLU A 142 -1.67 -3.04 23.37
C GLU A 142 -2.08 -4.16 24.35
N LEU A 143 -2.62 -5.26 23.85
CA LEU A 143 -2.95 -6.44 24.66
C LEU A 143 -1.71 -7.03 25.35
N VAL A 144 -0.57 -7.07 24.65
CA VAL A 144 0.70 -7.53 25.25
C VAL A 144 1.14 -6.59 26.37
N ARG A 145 1.01 -5.27 26.20
CA ARG A 145 1.34 -4.30 27.26
C ARG A 145 0.43 -4.46 28.47
N GLU A 146 -0.88 -4.59 28.26
CA GLU A 146 -1.84 -4.83 29.35
C GLU A 146 -1.54 -6.11 30.12
N GLN A 147 -1.19 -7.21 29.43
CA GLN A 147 -0.78 -8.45 30.08
C GLN A 147 0.50 -8.30 30.90
N VAL A 148 1.48 -7.54 30.38
CA VAL A 148 2.73 -7.26 31.11
C VAL A 148 2.44 -6.43 32.36
N ASP A 149 1.56 -5.45 32.27
CA ASP A 149 1.16 -4.60 33.40
C ASP A 149 0.40 -5.39 34.46
N MET A 150 -0.57 -6.23 34.06
CA MET A 150 -1.28 -7.14 34.95
C MET A 150 -0.32 -8.09 35.68
N ARG A 151 0.62 -8.73 34.97
CA ARG A 151 1.63 -9.61 35.59
C ARG A 151 2.53 -8.85 36.56
N SER A 152 2.94 -7.64 36.20
CA SER A 152 3.75 -6.78 37.07
C SER A 152 2.99 -6.40 38.35
N GLN A 153 1.70 -6.12 38.25
CA GLN A 153 0.84 -5.82 39.38
C GLN A 153 0.67 -7.05 40.30
N LEU A 154 0.33 -8.21 39.75
CA LEU A 154 0.20 -9.47 40.52
C LEU A 154 1.51 -9.83 41.25
N ALA A 155 2.65 -9.72 40.59
CA ALA A 155 3.96 -9.96 41.22
C ALA A 155 4.28 -8.95 42.33
N THR A 156 3.74 -7.73 42.24
CA THR A 156 3.86 -6.72 43.30
C THR A 156 2.94 -7.07 44.48
N GLU A 157 1.71 -7.50 44.22
CA GLU A 157 0.78 -7.98 45.25
C GLU A 157 1.33 -9.17 46.02
N GLU A 158 1.85 -10.20 45.33
CA GLU A 158 2.50 -11.37 45.95
C GLU A 158 3.66 -10.96 46.84
N ARG A 159 4.52 -10.05 46.36
CA ARG A 159 5.66 -9.58 47.14
C ARG A 159 5.23 -8.80 48.38
N ILE A 160 4.17 -8.00 48.31
CA ILE A 160 3.60 -7.31 49.48
C ILE A 160 3.10 -8.34 50.50
N MET A 161 2.35 -9.35 50.05
CA MET A 161 1.86 -10.42 50.91
C MET A 161 3.00 -11.19 51.58
N GLU A 162 4.07 -11.49 50.85
CA GLU A 162 5.27 -12.14 51.38
C GLU A 162 5.94 -11.30 52.47
N VAL A 163 6.11 -10.00 52.22
CA VAL A 163 6.71 -9.06 53.20
C VAL A 163 5.86 -8.94 54.45
N LEU A 164 4.52 -8.89 54.31
CA LEU A 164 3.61 -8.83 55.45
C LEU A 164 3.61 -10.15 56.25
N SER A 165 3.66 -11.29 55.57
CA SER A 165 3.67 -12.63 56.20
C SER A 165 4.96 -12.90 56.95
N ASN A 166 6.10 -12.47 56.41
CA ASN A 166 7.42 -12.69 57.00
C ASN A 166 7.83 -11.59 57.99
N SER A 167 7.01 -10.55 58.16
CA SER A 167 7.31 -9.45 59.07
C SER A 167 7.13 -9.90 60.52
N PRO A 168 8.13 -9.70 61.41
CA PRO A 168 7.98 -9.94 62.84
C PRO A 168 7.09 -8.89 63.53
N LYS A 169 6.72 -7.81 62.81
CA LYS A 169 5.84 -6.75 63.32
C LYS A 169 4.38 -7.03 62.92
N PRO A 170 3.40 -6.73 63.79
CA PRO A 170 1.98 -6.94 63.51
C PRO A 170 1.45 -6.06 62.36
N SER A 171 2.20 -5.02 61.97
CA SER A 171 1.89 -4.17 60.83
C SER A 171 3.16 -3.55 60.27
N VAL A 172 3.20 -3.33 58.97
CA VAL A 172 4.33 -2.75 58.23
C VAL A 172 3.93 -1.39 57.67
N SER A 173 4.82 -0.40 57.74
CA SER A 173 4.56 0.93 57.19
C SER A 173 4.69 0.96 55.66
N LYS A 174 3.97 1.86 54.97
CA LYS A 174 4.13 2.05 53.51
C LYS A 174 5.59 2.28 53.09
N GLY A 175 6.35 3.01 53.91
CA GLY A 175 7.78 3.28 53.66
C GLY A 175 8.68 2.06 53.82
N GLU A 176 8.33 1.10 54.70
CA GLU A 176 9.03 -0.20 54.77
C GLU A 176 8.67 -1.09 53.58
N LEU A 177 7.39 -1.17 53.20
CA LEU A 177 6.96 -1.87 51.99
C LEU A 177 7.69 -1.31 50.76
N THR A 178 7.71 0.00 50.58
CA THR A 178 8.42 0.66 49.49
C THR A 178 9.89 0.27 49.46
N ARG A 179 10.58 0.21 50.61
CA ARG A 179 12.00 -0.18 50.67
C ARG A 179 12.25 -1.65 50.33
N SER A 180 11.27 -2.52 50.60
CA SER A 180 11.36 -3.97 50.29
C SER A 180 11.07 -4.32 48.82
N LEU A 181 10.61 -3.35 48.03
CA LEU A 181 10.23 -3.53 46.62
C LEU A 181 11.32 -3.03 45.66
N SER A 182 11.43 -3.70 44.51
CA SER A 182 12.27 -3.27 43.40
C SER A 182 11.77 -1.96 42.76
N LYS A 183 12.61 -1.29 41.97
CA LYS A 183 12.24 -0.05 41.26
C LYS A 183 10.97 -0.22 40.41
N ARG A 184 10.81 -1.38 39.76
CA ARG A 184 9.65 -1.68 38.91
C ARG A 184 8.38 -1.90 39.72
N GLN A 185 8.44 -2.68 40.79
CA GLN A 185 7.29 -2.96 41.66
C GLN A 185 6.80 -1.70 42.39
N LYS A 186 7.69 -0.76 42.71
CA LYS A 186 7.31 0.53 43.32
C LYS A 186 6.33 1.32 42.44
N ALA A 187 6.42 1.21 41.12
CA ALA A 187 5.51 1.91 40.21
C ALA A 187 4.06 1.38 40.32
N SER A 188 3.89 0.11 40.70
CA SER A 188 2.59 -0.56 40.84
C SER A 188 2.14 -0.70 42.31
N LEU A 189 2.89 -0.16 43.27
CA LEU A 189 2.64 -0.34 44.71
C LEU A 189 1.25 0.14 45.13
N ASP A 190 0.86 1.34 44.70
CA ASP A 190 -0.41 1.93 45.14
C ASP A 190 -1.61 1.15 44.60
N ALA A 191 -1.58 0.79 43.31
CA ALA A 191 -2.62 -0.03 42.68
C ALA A 191 -2.69 -1.45 43.29
N ALA A 192 -1.53 -2.06 43.61
CA ALA A 192 -1.47 -3.36 44.28
C ALA A 192 -2.07 -3.31 45.70
N LEU A 193 -1.79 -2.25 46.46
CA LEU A 193 -2.36 -2.07 47.80
C LEU A 193 -3.87 -1.85 47.73
N GLU A 194 -4.37 -1.05 46.79
CA GLU A 194 -5.81 -0.87 46.57
C GLU A 194 -6.52 -2.19 46.26
N ASN A 195 -5.97 -3.00 45.36
CA ASN A 195 -6.52 -4.32 45.04
C ASN A 195 -6.51 -5.28 46.23
N LEU A 196 -5.40 -5.35 46.98
CA LEU A 196 -5.29 -6.21 48.16
C LEU A 196 -6.26 -5.78 49.27
N MET A 197 -6.53 -4.48 49.41
CA MET A 197 -7.55 -3.96 50.33
C MET A 197 -8.96 -4.28 49.84
N ALA A 198 -9.24 -4.06 48.56
CA ALA A 198 -10.55 -4.33 47.96
C ALA A 198 -10.90 -5.83 47.99
N SER A 199 -9.92 -6.70 47.79
CA SER A 199 -10.06 -8.16 47.92
C SER A 199 -10.06 -8.66 49.37
N GLY A 200 -9.89 -7.76 50.35
CA GLY A 200 -9.91 -8.10 51.77
C GLY A 200 -8.73 -8.93 52.26
N LYS A 201 -7.64 -9.04 51.49
CA LYS A 201 -6.42 -9.78 51.87
C LYS A 201 -5.56 -9.03 52.89
N ILE A 202 -5.63 -7.70 52.88
CA ILE A 202 -4.91 -6.84 53.82
C ILE A 202 -5.84 -5.81 54.46
N LYS A 203 -5.50 -5.39 55.68
CA LYS A 203 -6.12 -4.28 56.40
C LYS A 203 -5.18 -3.08 56.40
N HIS A 204 -5.76 -1.88 56.40
CA HIS A 204 -5.00 -0.64 56.56
C HIS A 204 -5.40 0.10 57.83
N ARG A 205 -4.43 0.76 58.46
CA ARG A 205 -4.64 1.68 59.58
C ARG A 205 -3.87 2.97 59.36
N LYS A 206 -4.44 4.09 59.78
CA LYS A 206 -3.71 5.37 59.83
C LYS A 206 -2.75 5.35 61.04
N GLY A 207 -1.48 5.62 60.80
CA GLY A 207 -0.46 5.80 61.82
C GLY A 207 -0.33 7.24 62.28
N MET A 208 0.51 7.46 63.30
CA MET A 208 0.86 8.81 63.75
C MET A 208 1.46 9.63 62.60
N LYS A 209 1.08 10.92 62.52
CA LYS A 209 1.46 11.88 61.47
C LYS A 209 0.94 11.56 60.05
N GLY A 210 -0.13 10.77 59.92
CA GLY A 210 -0.82 10.56 58.63
C GLY A 210 -0.21 9.48 57.72
N GLY A 211 0.79 8.72 58.19
CA GLY A 211 1.34 7.58 57.45
C GLY A 211 0.40 6.38 57.42
N HIS A 212 0.46 5.57 56.37
CA HIS A 212 -0.34 4.34 56.25
C HIS A 212 0.44 3.10 56.71
N TRP A 213 -0.23 2.24 57.47
CA TRP A 213 0.28 0.96 57.94
C TRP A 213 -0.64 -0.16 57.44
N TYR A 214 -0.03 -1.27 57.04
CA TYR A 214 -0.73 -2.41 56.45
C TYR A 214 -0.42 -3.68 57.23
N SER A 215 -1.39 -4.56 57.34
CA SER A 215 -1.27 -5.90 57.95
C SER A 215 -2.10 -6.90 57.17
N LEU A 216 -1.83 -8.20 57.32
CA LEU A 216 -2.74 -9.22 56.83
C LEU A 216 -4.12 -9.08 57.48
N ALA A 217 -5.17 -9.44 56.74
CA ALA A 217 -6.55 -9.38 57.21
C ALA A 217 -6.90 -10.54 58.15
#